data_AF-A0A4S4CJE4-F1
#
_entry.id   AF-A0A4S4CJE4-F1
#
_cell.length_a   1.000
_cell.length_b   1.000
_cell.length_c   1.000
_cell.angle_alpha   90.00
_cell.angle_beta   90.00
_cell.angle_gamma   90.00
#
_symmetry.space_group_name_H-M   'P 1'
#
loop_
_entity.id
_entity.type
_entity.pdbx_description
1 polymer ?
#
loop_
_entity_poly.entity_id
_entity_poly.type
_entity_poly.pdbx_seq_one_letter_code
_entity_poly.pdbx_strand_id
1 'polypeptide(L)'
;MNVVVFDLETTGLSPERDGIVEIGALRVVDGRIDETLRYETLVRPTNAAGDPLLIPWHAERVHGISNDMVCRAPTIDQVLPEFLDFVGGDAVVAHNIGFDGGFMRANAARLGLTWKPSAEHCTVQLSRRAFPKERAHNLTVLADRLGLNFAPGGRHRSFGDVQVTAQAYVRLLEMLQVRA
;
A
#
# COMPACT_ATOMS: atom_id res chain seq x y z
N MET A 1 -1.12 -14.29 -13.87
CA MET A 1 -1.40 -14.16 -12.42
C MET A 1 -2.05 -12.82 -12.17
N ASN A 2 -3.06 -12.79 -11.31
CA ASN A 2 -3.74 -11.57 -10.90
C ASN A 2 -3.27 -11.21 -9.49
N VAL A 3 -2.78 -9.98 -9.34
CA VAL A 3 -2.39 -9.46 -8.02
C VAL A 3 -2.96 -8.06 -7.81
N VAL A 4 -3.22 -7.73 -6.55
CA VAL A 4 -3.55 -6.37 -6.13
C VAL A 4 -2.31 -5.74 -5.51
N VAL A 5 -1.83 -4.67 -6.14
CA VAL A 5 -0.75 -3.85 -5.59
C VAL A 5 -1.39 -2.75 -4.77
N PHE A 6 -0.96 -2.56 -3.52
CA PHE A 6 -1.51 -1.54 -2.64
C PHE A 6 -0.43 -0.86 -1.78
N ASP A 7 -0.76 0.32 -1.30
CA ASP A 7 0.06 1.15 -0.42
C ASP A 7 -0.84 1.94 0.53
N LEU A 8 -0.33 2.23 1.73
CA LEU A 8 -1.04 2.95 2.78
C LEU A 8 -0.25 4.17 3.24
N GLU A 9 -0.96 5.28 3.37
CA GLU A 9 -0.49 6.40 4.18
C GLU A 9 -1.13 6.30 5.56
N THR A 10 -0.37 6.64 6.61
CA THR A 10 -0.75 6.38 8.00
C THR A 10 -0.32 7.52 8.93
N THR A 11 -0.94 7.61 10.11
CA THR A 11 -0.60 8.61 11.12
C THR A 11 0.70 8.31 11.87
N GLY A 12 1.30 7.15 11.64
CA GLY A 12 2.49 6.65 12.34
C GLY A 12 2.80 5.20 11.94
N LEU A 13 3.65 4.51 12.70
CA LEU A 13 4.22 3.23 12.26
C LEU A 13 3.65 1.98 12.93
N SER A 14 2.79 2.13 13.95
CA SER A 14 2.26 1.03 14.74
C SER A 14 0.81 0.76 14.38
N PRO A 15 0.47 -0.39 13.79
CA PRO A 15 -0.92 -0.73 13.49
C PRO A 15 -1.78 -0.85 14.76
N GLU A 16 -1.16 -1.02 15.93
CA GLU A 16 -1.81 -1.04 17.25
C GLU A 16 -2.28 0.35 17.70
N ARG A 17 -1.58 1.42 17.32
CA ARG A 17 -1.74 2.78 17.87
C ARG A 17 -2.14 3.82 16.82
N ASP A 18 -1.71 3.62 15.59
CA ASP A 18 -1.83 4.56 14.48
C ASP A 18 -2.96 4.16 13.52
N GLY A 19 -3.50 5.14 12.81
CA GLY A 19 -4.59 4.97 11.85
C GLY A 19 -4.13 5.08 10.40
N ILE A 20 -4.87 4.43 9.51
CA ILE A 20 -4.74 4.61 8.06
C ILE A 20 -5.39 5.96 7.69
N VAL A 21 -4.76 6.72 6.80
CA VAL A 21 -5.27 8.00 6.28
C VAL A 21 -5.53 7.99 4.77
N GLU A 22 -4.93 7.07 4.03
CA GLU A 22 -5.18 6.86 2.61
C GLU A 22 -4.93 5.40 2.25
N ILE A 23 -5.73 4.87 1.33
CA ILE A 23 -5.52 3.57 0.71
C ILE A 23 -5.49 3.77 -0.80
N GLY A 24 -4.41 3.33 -1.42
CA GLY A 24 -4.29 3.23 -2.87
C GLY A 24 -4.12 1.77 -3.25
N ALA A 25 -4.73 1.36 -4.35
CA ALA A 25 -4.51 0.05 -4.94
C ALA A 25 -4.84 -0.01 -6.43
N LEU A 26 -4.21 -0.93 -7.14
CA LEU A 26 -4.55 -1.28 -8.52
C LEU A 26 -4.34 -2.77 -8.78
N ARG A 27 -4.87 -3.26 -9.89
CA ARG A 27 -4.73 -4.64 -10.33
C ARG A 27 -3.64 -4.77 -11.40
N VAL A 28 -2.81 -5.80 -11.24
CA VAL A 28 -1.93 -6.31 -12.29
C VAL A 28 -2.53 -7.63 -12.75
N VAL A 29 -2.94 -7.68 -14.01
CA VAL A 29 -3.63 -8.82 -14.65
C VAL A 29 -2.69 -9.39 -15.70
N ASP A 30 -2.30 -10.65 -15.54
CA ASP A 30 -1.38 -11.35 -16.44
C ASP A 30 -0.09 -10.58 -16.73
N GLY A 31 0.50 -10.02 -15.66
CA GLY A 31 1.73 -9.24 -15.72
C GLY A 31 1.56 -7.84 -16.30
N ARG A 32 0.33 -7.41 -16.63
CA ARG A 32 0.03 -6.09 -17.16
C ARG A 32 -0.69 -5.24 -16.11
N ILE A 33 -0.20 -4.02 -15.91
CA ILE A 33 -0.82 -3.05 -15.02
C ILE A 33 -2.09 -2.53 -15.68
N ASP A 34 -3.23 -2.64 -15.01
CA ASP A 34 -4.49 -2.05 -15.45
C ASP A 34 -4.92 -0.95 -14.45
N GLU A 35 -4.61 0.29 -14.79
CA GLU A 35 -4.97 1.45 -13.95
C GLU A 35 -6.47 1.73 -13.91
N THR A 36 -7.26 1.15 -14.82
CA THR A 36 -8.73 1.26 -14.76
C THR A 36 -9.32 0.42 -13.63
N LEU A 37 -8.60 -0.61 -13.21
CA LEU A 37 -8.92 -1.49 -12.10
C LEU A 37 -8.23 -1.01 -10.81
N ARG A 38 -8.64 0.16 -10.32
CA ARG A 38 -8.06 0.81 -9.13
C ARG A 38 -9.06 1.06 -8.02
N TYR A 39 -8.54 1.16 -6.80
CA TYR A 39 -9.23 1.61 -5.59
C TYR A 39 -8.38 2.71 -4.94
N GLU A 40 -8.97 3.86 -4.67
CA GLU A 40 -8.27 4.99 -4.04
C GLU A 40 -9.24 5.74 -3.15
N THR A 41 -8.89 5.91 -1.88
CA THR A 41 -9.73 6.65 -0.94
C THR A 41 -8.93 7.23 0.21
N LEU A 42 -9.35 8.41 0.67
CA LEU A 42 -8.93 8.95 1.96
C LEU A 42 -9.68 8.23 3.08
N VAL A 43 -9.04 8.15 4.24
CA VAL A 43 -9.61 7.54 5.44
C VAL A 43 -9.52 8.54 6.58
N ARG A 44 -10.61 8.73 7.30
CA ARG A 44 -10.58 9.46 8.58
C ARG A 44 -9.99 8.52 9.64
N PRO A 45 -8.77 8.81 10.15
CA PRO A 45 -8.10 7.89 11.06
C PRO A 45 -8.82 7.84 12.41
N THR A 46 -8.91 6.65 12.98
CA THR A 46 -9.49 6.40 14.31
C THR A 46 -8.53 5.55 15.13
N ASN A 47 -8.60 5.68 16.46
CA ASN A 47 -7.89 4.80 17.37
C ASN A 47 -8.58 3.43 17.48
N ALA A 48 -8.02 2.52 18.29
CA ALA A 48 -8.59 1.18 18.49
C ALA A 48 -10.00 1.16 19.13
N ALA A 49 -10.43 2.25 19.77
CA ALA A 49 -11.78 2.40 20.33
C ALA A 49 -12.77 3.04 19.35
N GLY A 50 -12.31 3.45 18.16
CA GLY A 50 -13.12 4.14 17.16
C GLY A 50 -13.18 5.67 17.34
N ASP A 51 -12.45 6.23 18.31
CA ASP A 51 -12.40 7.69 18.47
C ASP A 51 -11.53 8.33 17.39
N PRO A 52 -11.84 9.57 16.94
CA PRO A 52 -11.03 10.28 15.97
C PRO A 52 -9.57 10.44 16.42
N LEU A 53 -8.64 10.17 15.51
CA LEU A 53 -7.23 10.44 15.68
C LEU A 53 -6.83 11.67 14.85
N LEU A 54 -5.94 12.50 15.36
CA LEU A 54 -5.36 13.59 14.55
C LEU A 54 -4.11 13.10 13.84
N ILE A 55 -3.94 13.50 12.59
CA ILE A 55 -2.72 13.29 11.82
C ILE A 55 -1.60 14.13 12.46
N PRO A 56 -0.51 13.51 12.95
CA PRO A 56 0.62 14.24 13.50
C PRO A 56 1.40 15.00 12.42
N TRP A 57 2.00 16.12 12.81
CA TRP A 57 2.77 16.99 11.91
C TRP A 57 3.86 16.27 11.10
N HIS A 58 4.49 15.24 11.68
CA HIS A 58 5.57 14.51 11.02
C HIS A 58 5.06 13.56 9.94
N ALA A 59 3.86 12.99 10.12
CA ALA A 59 3.20 12.17 9.12
C ALA A 59 2.67 13.06 7.98
N GLU A 60 1.98 14.15 8.31
CA GLU A 60 1.52 15.14 7.33
C GLU A 60 2.67 15.71 6.48
N ARG A 61 3.85 15.94 7.07
CA ARG A 61 5.05 16.37 6.30
C ARG A 61 5.56 15.34 5.29
N VAL A 62 5.25 14.06 5.48
CA VAL A 62 5.62 12.98 4.56
C VAL A 62 4.62 12.90 3.44
N HIS A 63 3.34 12.68 3.74
CA HIS A 63 2.31 12.37 2.75
C HIS A 63 1.46 13.56 2.31
N GLY A 64 1.58 14.71 2.95
CA GLY A 64 0.88 15.95 2.59
C GLY A 64 -0.63 15.92 2.85
N ILE A 65 -1.12 14.95 3.62
CA ILE A 65 -2.55 14.78 3.93
C ILE A 65 -2.83 15.47 5.26
N SER A 66 -3.66 16.51 5.22
CA SER A 66 -4.03 17.29 6.40
C SER A 66 -5.28 16.74 7.07
N ASN A 67 -5.49 17.14 8.34
CA ASN A 67 -6.73 16.80 9.07
C ASN A 67 -7.99 17.34 8.36
N ASP A 68 -7.88 18.48 7.66
CA ASP A 68 -8.99 19.05 6.88
C ASP A 68 -9.37 18.19 5.67
N MET A 69 -8.39 17.55 5.03
CA MET A 69 -8.65 16.64 3.89
C MET A 69 -9.43 15.40 4.33
N VAL A 70 -9.16 14.88 5.52
CA VAL A 70 -9.77 13.63 6.02
C VAL A 70 -11.00 13.85 6.90
N CYS A 71 -11.32 15.10 7.30
CA CYS A 71 -12.39 15.35 8.26
C CYS A 71 -13.76 14.79 7.82
N ARG A 72 -14.02 14.78 6.50
CA ARG A 72 -15.24 14.24 5.88
C ARG A 72 -15.04 12.89 5.21
N ALA A 73 -13.84 12.32 5.25
CA ALA A 73 -13.56 11.01 4.70
C ALA A 73 -14.29 9.91 5.49
N PRO A 74 -14.57 8.76 4.87
CA PRO A 74 -15.09 7.59 5.57
C PRO A 74 -14.07 7.05 6.59
N THR A 75 -14.55 6.40 7.64
CA THR A 75 -13.70 5.75 8.64
C THR A 75 -13.30 4.34 8.19
N ILE A 76 -12.29 3.76 8.85
CA ILE A 76 -11.72 2.47 8.44
C ILE A 76 -12.72 1.30 8.50
N ASP A 77 -13.72 1.37 9.37
CA ASP A 77 -14.83 0.40 9.45
C ASP A 77 -15.75 0.42 8.22
N GLN A 78 -15.81 1.55 7.50
CA GLN A 78 -16.53 1.68 6.25
C GLN A 78 -15.65 1.28 5.06
N VAL A 79 -14.38 1.70 5.08
CA VAL A 79 -13.44 1.52 3.97
C VAL A 79 -12.89 0.10 3.88
N LEU A 80 -12.58 -0.54 5.02
CA LEU A 80 -11.92 -1.84 5.00
C LEU A 80 -12.76 -2.93 4.33
N PRO A 81 -14.07 -3.08 4.60
CA PRO A 81 -14.90 -4.04 3.87
C PRO A 81 -14.82 -3.87 2.34
N GLU A 82 -14.94 -2.64 1.85
CA GLU A 82 -14.84 -2.33 0.42
C GLU A 82 -13.47 -2.70 -0.16
N PHE A 83 -12.40 -2.40 0.58
CA PHE A 83 -11.05 -2.75 0.17
C PHE A 83 -10.84 -4.28 0.16
N LEU A 84 -11.36 -5.00 1.15
CA LEU A 84 -11.30 -6.47 1.17
C LEU A 84 -12.07 -7.09 0.01
N ASP A 85 -13.22 -6.54 -0.36
CA ASP A 85 -13.98 -6.96 -1.54
C ASP A 85 -13.21 -6.65 -2.83
N PHE A 86 -12.55 -5.49 -2.91
CA PHE A 86 -11.67 -5.15 -4.02
C PHE A 86 -10.48 -6.12 -4.13
N VAL A 87 -9.89 -6.56 -3.02
CA VAL A 87 -8.84 -7.59 -3.00
C VAL A 87 -9.39 -8.97 -3.39
N GLY A 88 -10.59 -9.31 -2.91
CA GLY A 88 -11.21 -10.60 -3.15
C GLY A 88 -10.35 -11.76 -2.66
N GLY A 89 -10.02 -12.69 -3.56
CA GLY A 89 -9.13 -13.83 -3.30
C GLY A 89 -7.75 -13.71 -3.94
N ASP A 90 -7.44 -12.58 -4.56
CA ASP A 90 -6.17 -12.40 -5.27
C ASP A 90 -4.99 -12.31 -4.31
N ALA A 91 -3.79 -12.55 -4.83
CA ALA A 91 -2.58 -12.27 -4.10
C ALA A 91 -2.36 -10.75 -4.01
N VAL A 92 -1.68 -10.30 -2.98
CA VAL A 92 -1.40 -8.87 -2.76
C VAL A 92 0.09 -8.57 -2.81
N VAL A 93 0.41 -7.35 -3.21
CA VAL A 93 1.78 -6.84 -3.28
C VAL A 93 1.84 -5.48 -2.60
N ALA A 94 2.86 -5.27 -1.77
CA ALA A 94 3.22 -3.95 -1.28
C ALA A 94 4.74 -3.79 -1.28
N HIS A 95 5.23 -2.54 -1.21
CA HIS A 95 6.67 -2.31 -1.14
C HIS A 95 7.27 -2.81 0.17
N ASN A 96 6.51 -2.75 1.27
CA ASN A 96 6.87 -3.35 2.54
C ASN A 96 5.67 -4.09 3.15
N ILE A 97 5.33 -5.27 2.62
CA ILE A 97 4.11 -6.01 3.01
C ILE A 97 3.99 -6.31 4.52
N GLY A 98 5.09 -6.31 5.27
CA GLY A 98 5.05 -6.43 6.72
C GLY A 98 4.39 -5.22 7.39
N PHE A 99 4.60 -4.03 6.84
CA PHE A 99 3.97 -2.78 7.25
C PHE A 99 2.51 -2.71 6.78
N ASP A 100 2.29 -2.67 5.47
CA ASP A 100 0.96 -2.45 4.89
C ASP A 100 -0.01 -3.58 5.26
N GLY A 101 0.43 -4.83 5.11
CA GLY A 101 -0.33 -6.00 5.54
C GLY A 101 -0.50 -6.07 7.07
N GLY A 102 0.40 -5.47 7.85
CA GLY A 102 0.28 -5.34 9.30
C GLY A 102 -0.94 -4.51 9.70
N PHE A 103 -1.10 -3.33 9.08
CA PHE A 103 -2.27 -2.47 9.26
C PHE A 103 -3.56 -3.16 8.82
N MET A 104 -3.55 -3.87 7.69
CA MET A 104 -4.72 -4.61 7.22
C MET A 104 -5.14 -5.70 8.19
N ARG A 105 -4.19 -6.52 8.66
CA ARG A 105 -4.48 -7.60 9.62
C ARG A 105 -5.00 -7.06 10.95
N ALA A 106 -4.40 -5.99 11.48
CA ALA A 106 -4.82 -5.40 12.75
C ALA A 106 -6.24 -4.82 12.67
N ASN A 107 -6.56 -4.06 11.62
CA ASN A 107 -7.90 -3.48 11.45
C ASN A 107 -8.94 -4.55 11.12
N ALA A 108 -8.60 -5.55 10.31
CA ALA A 108 -9.51 -6.67 10.05
C ALA A 108 -9.86 -7.41 11.35
N ALA A 109 -8.86 -7.72 12.18
CA ALA A 109 -9.08 -8.38 13.46
C ALA A 109 -9.98 -7.56 14.41
N ARG A 110 -9.77 -6.24 14.49
CA ARG A 110 -10.61 -5.35 15.33
C ARG A 110 -12.08 -5.33 14.89
N LEU A 111 -12.32 -5.38 13.59
CA LEU A 111 -13.65 -5.30 13.01
C LEU A 111 -14.34 -6.66 12.86
N GLY A 112 -13.70 -7.74 13.31
CA GLY A 112 -14.21 -9.11 13.12
C GLY A 112 -14.22 -9.55 11.64
N LEU A 113 -13.41 -8.90 10.80
CA LEU A 113 -13.22 -9.22 9.40
C LEU A 113 -12.00 -10.15 9.22
N THR A 114 -11.83 -10.70 8.01
CA THR A 114 -10.71 -11.58 7.70
C THR A 114 -9.84 -10.99 6.59
N TRP A 115 -8.57 -10.74 6.90
CA TRP A 115 -7.54 -10.51 5.88
C TRP A 115 -7.05 -11.86 5.33
N LYS A 116 -7.41 -12.18 4.08
CA LYS A 116 -7.18 -13.51 3.47
C LYS A 116 -6.78 -13.45 1.98
N PRO A 117 -5.77 -12.66 1.60
CA PRO A 117 -5.22 -12.77 0.25
C PRO A 117 -4.64 -14.18 0.03
N SER A 118 -4.65 -14.67 -1.21
CA SER A 118 -4.11 -16.01 -1.52
C SER A 118 -2.59 -16.12 -1.34
N ALA A 119 -1.89 -15.00 -1.49
CA ALA A 119 -0.48 -14.84 -1.15
C ALA A 119 -0.16 -13.37 -0.84
N GLU A 120 0.93 -13.15 -0.13
CA GLU A 120 1.47 -11.83 0.16
C GLU A 120 2.87 -11.70 -0.42
N HIS A 121 3.12 -10.65 -1.18
CA HIS A 121 4.39 -10.39 -1.83
C HIS A 121 4.97 -9.04 -1.42
N CYS A 122 6.29 -9.01 -1.25
CA CYS A 122 7.03 -7.84 -0.80
C CYS A 122 8.06 -7.43 -1.84
N THR A 123 7.92 -6.24 -2.44
CA THR A 123 8.90 -5.82 -3.45
C THR A 123 10.27 -5.48 -2.83
N VAL A 124 10.37 -5.14 -1.53
CA VAL A 124 11.67 -5.10 -0.83
C VAL A 124 12.36 -6.47 -0.82
N GLN A 125 11.63 -7.56 -0.56
CA GLN A 125 12.20 -8.91 -0.58
C GLN A 125 12.64 -9.32 -1.99
N LEU A 126 11.81 -9.06 -2.99
CA LEU A 126 12.15 -9.30 -4.40
C LEU A 126 13.35 -8.46 -4.83
N SER A 127 13.42 -7.20 -4.41
CA SER A 127 14.53 -6.29 -4.68
C SER A 127 15.84 -6.78 -4.06
N ARG A 128 15.82 -7.28 -2.82
CA ARG A 128 16.99 -7.91 -2.18
C ARG A 128 17.47 -9.15 -2.92
N ARG A 129 16.55 -9.95 -3.46
CA ARG A 129 16.88 -11.13 -4.25
C ARG A 129 17.47 -10.76 -5.61
N ALA A 130 16.92 -9.76 -6.29
CA ALA A 130 17.40 -9.29 -7.58
C ALA A 130 18.72 -8.52 -7.48
N PHE A 131 18.93 -7.80 -6.36
CA PHE A 131 20.08 -6.94 -6.13
C PHE A 131 20.75 -7.23 -4.78
N PRO A 132 21.38 -8.40 -4.59
CA PRO A 132 21.87 -8.85 -3.28
C PRO A 132 23.06 -8.05 -2.72
N LYS A 133 23.71 -7.21 -3.54
CA LYS A 133 24.85 -6.37 -3.14
C LYS A 133 24.43 -4.95 -2.73
N GLU A 134 23.17 -4.60 -2.96
CA GLU A 134 22.66 -3.27 -2.68
C GLU A 134 22.34 -3.10 -1.19
N ARG A 135 22.58 -1.90 -0.66
CA ARG A 135 22.33 -1.61 0.76
C ARG A 135 20.92 -1.08 1.01
N ALA A 136 20.36 -0.36 0.04
CA ALA A 136 19.07 0.31 0.16
C ALA A 136 18.07 -0.24 -0.85
N HIS A 137 16.85 -0.45 -0.37
CA HIS A 137 15.73 -1.02 -1.12
C HIS A 137 14.43 -0.26 -0.90
N ASN A 138 14.47 0.99 -0.39
CA ASN A 138 13.28 1.84 -0.34
C ASN A 138 12.79 2.17 -1.75
N LEU A 139 11.54 2.62 -1.87
CA LEU A 139 10.86 2.69 -3.17
C LEU A 139 11.55 3.67 -4.11
N THR A 140 12.03 4.80 -3.60
CA THR A 140 12.81 5.78 -4.37
C THR A 140 14.07 5.16 -4.96
N VAL A 141 14.90 4.52 -4.13
CA VAL A 141 16.14 3.88 -4.60
C VAL A 141 15.85 2.74 -5.57
N LEU A 142 14.79 1.98 -5.34
CA LEU A 142 14.38 0.91 -6.25
C LEU A 142 13.88 1.45 -7.59
N ALA A 143 13.07 2.51 -7.57
CA ALA A 143 12.57 3.18 -8.76
C ALA A 143 13.73 3.69 -9.62
N ASP A 144 14.66 4.43 -9.02
CA ASP A 144 15.86 4.94 -9.69
C ASP A 144 16.66 3.80 -10.34
N ARG A 145 16.88 2.72 -9.59
CA ARG A 145 17.64 1.55 -10.08
C ARG A 145 16.97 0.86 -11.26
N LEU A 146 15.63 0.84 -11.29
CA LEU A 146 14.84 0.22 -12.34
C LEU A 146 14.50 1.20 -13.49
N GLY A 147 14.91 2.47 -13.40
CA GLY A 147 14.59 3.50 -14.39
C GLY A 147 13.11 3.91 -14.38
N LEU A 148 12.43 3.79 -13.22
CA LEU A 148 11.03 4.14 -13.03
C LEU A 148 10.92 5.57 -12.46
N ASN A 149 9.82 6.24 -12.77
CA ASN A 149 9.59 7.62 -12.32
C ASN A 149 8.24 7.73 -11.61
N PHE A 150 8.19 8.54 -10.57
CA PHE A 150 6.94 8.98 -9.97
C PHE A 150 6.31 10.07 -10.84
N ALA A 151 4.98 10.06 -10.98
CA ALA A 151 4.27 11.21 -11.52
C ALA A 151 4.53 12.44 -10.63
N PRO A 152 4.50 13.68 -11.17
CA PRO A 152 4.67 14.89 -10.37
C PRO A 152 3.71 14.93 -9.17
N GLY A 153 4.25 15.02 -7.96
CA GLY A 153 3.46 15.01 -6.71
C GLY A 153 2.90 13.65 -6.30
N GLY A 154 3.25 12.55 -6.99
CA GLY A 154 2.77 11.20 -6.69
C GLY A 154 3.56 10.48 -5.59
N ARG A 155 4.78 10.93 -5.26
CA ARG A 155 5.57 10.32 -4.18
C ARG A 155 4.95 10.68 -2.83
N HIS A 156 4.79 9.68 -1.95
CA HIS A 156 4.07 9.82 -0.66
C HIS A 156 2.60 10.18 -0.83
N ARG A 157 2.02 9.70 -1.93
CA ARG A 157 0.59 9.55 -2.13
C ARG A 157 0.39 8.09 -2.48
N SER A 158 -0.53 7.43 -1.79
CA SER A 158 -0.69 5.97 -1.88
C SER A 158 -0.83 5.50 -3.32
N PHE A 159 -1.64 6.16 -4.16
CA PHE A 159 -1.79 5.73 -5.56
C PHE A 159 -0.52 5.94 -6.40
N GLY A 160 0.22 7.02 -6.19
CA GLY A 160 1.48 7.25 -6.91
C GLY A 160 2.57 6.24 -6.52
N ASP A 161 2.63 5.88 -5.24
CA ASP A 161 3.52 4.83 -4.74
C ASP A 161 3.08 3.43 -5.23
N VAL A 162 1.78 3.18 -5.35
CA VAL A 162 1.22 1.96 -5.96
C VAL A 162 1.62 1.80 -7.42
N GLN A 163 1.53 2.87 -8.23
CA GLN A 163 1.92 2.83 -9.65
C GLN A 163 3.39 2.40 -9.81
N VAL A 164 4.28 3.01 -9.04
CA VAL A 164 5.72 2.67 -9.08
C VAL A 164 5.98 1.27 -8.50
N THR A 165 5.27 0.89 -7.43
CA THR A 165 5.39 -0.46 -6.85
C THR A 165 4.94 -1.55 -7.82
N ALA A 166 3.87 -1.31 -8.59
CA ALA A 166 3.38 -2.25 -9.60
C ALA A 166 4.38 -2.43 -10.74
N GLN A 167 4.94 -1.32 -11.24
CA GLN A 167 6.00 -1.35 -12.26
C GLN A 167 7.25 -2.07 -11.74
N ALA A 168 7.67 -1.79 -10.50
CA ALA A 168 8.80 -2.45 -9.87
C ALA A 168 8.55 -3.95 -9.68
N TYR A 169 7.35 -4.35 -9.27
CA TYR A 169 6.97 -5.75 -9.10
C TYR A 169 7.09 -6.53 -10.41
N VAL A 170 6.45 -6.05 -11.48
CA VAL A 170 6.52 -6.69 -12.81
C VAL A 170 7.96 -6.82 -13.28
N ARG A 171 8.75 -5.73 -13.17
CA ARG A 171 10.15 -5.71 -13.60
C ARG A 171 11.02 -6.69 -12.79
N LEU A 172 10.79 -6.79 -11.48
CA LEU A 172 11.52 -7.72 -10.62
C LEU A 172 11.18 -9.18 -10.93
N LEU A 173 9.91 -9.50 -11.22
CA LEU A 173 9.53 -10.85 -11.63
C LEU A 173 10.22 -11.27 -12.94
N GLU A 174 10.23 -10.38 -13.94
CA GLU A 174 10.95 -10.59 -15.21
C GLU A 174 12.44 -10.87 -14.97
N MET A 175 13.11 -10.03 -14.17
CA MET A 175 14.54 -10.16 -13.86
C MET A 175 14.86 -11.46 -13.11
N LEU A 176 13.98 -11.88 -12.20
CA LEU A 176 14.13 -13.10 -11.42
C LEU A 176 13.67 -14.36 -12.18
N GLN A 177 13.20 -14.22 -13.42
CA GLN A 177 12.63 -15.29 -14.23
C GLN A 177 11.50 -16.05 -13.52
N VAL A 178 10.80 -15.35 -12.63
CA VAL A 178 9.60 -15.87 -11.98
C VAL A 178 8.45 -15.63 -12.95
N ARG A 179 7.88 -16.71 -13.49
CA ARG A 179 6.68 -16.57 -14.32
C ARG A 179 5.54 -16.05 -13.46
N ALA A 180 4.98 -14.90 -13.86
CA ALA A 180 3.65 -14.48 -13.46
C ALA A 180 2.59 -15.42 -14.03
#